data_AF-A0A0P9NHK2-F1
#
_entry.id   AF-A0A0P9NHK2-F1
#
_cell.length_a   1.000
_cell.length_b   1.000
_cell.length_c   1.000
_cell.angle_alpha   90.00
_cell.angle_beta   90.00
_cell.angle_gamma   90.00
#
_symmetry.space_group_name_H-M   'P 1'
#
loop_
_entity.id
_entity.type
_entity.pdbx_description
1 polymer ?
#
loop_
_entity_poly.entity_id
_entity_poly.type
_entity_poly.pdbx_seq_one_letter_code
_entity_poly.pdbx_strand_id
1 'polypeptide(L)' 'MRYFCGKCGAHLALFTRNSPDDIDVTIATLDRPELAAPSRHIWIENRLPWLRLDEHLPGVEGEPF' A
#
# COMPACT_ATOMS: atom_id res chain seq x y z
N MET A 1 4.56 -11.78 -4.37
CA MET A 1 6.01 -11.75 -4.12
C MET A 1 6.40 -10.39 -3.57
N ARG A 2 7.17 -10.34 -2.47
CA ARG A 2 7.64 -9.09 -1.86
C ARG A 2 9.13 -8.90 -2.15
N TYR A 3 9.51 -7.70 -2.56
CA TYR A 3 10.88 -7.33 -2.91
C TYR A 3 11.44 -6.38 -1.86
N PHE A 4 12.71 -6.60 -1.50
CA PHE A 4 13.39 -5.84 -0.46
C PHE A 4 14.76 -5.37 -0.94
N CYS A 5 15.23 -4.23 -0.44
CA CYS A 5 16.58 -3.75 -0.69
C CYS A 5 17.61 -4.68 -0.02
N GLY A 6 18.54 -5.23 -0.80
CA GLY A 6 19.58 -6.13 -0.28
C GLY A 6 20.57 -5.48 0.69
N LYS A 7 20.61 -4.15 0.81
CA LYS A 7 21.52 -3.42 1.70
C LYS A 7 20.88 -3.05 3.04
N CYS A 8 19.65 -2.53 3.03
CA CYS A 8 18.99 -2.01 4.24
C CYS A 8 17.71 -2.76 4.62
N GLY A 9 17.22 -3.69 3.79
CA GLY A 9 16.01 -4.46 4.06
C GLY A 9 14.69 -3.72 3.85
N ALA A 10 14.70 -2.49 3.32
CA ALA A 10 13.47 -1.75 3.03
C ALA A 10 12.59 -2.50 2.02
N HIS A 11 11.28 -2.58 2.27
CA HIS A 11 10.31 -3.14 1.34
C HIS A 11 10.14 -2.20 0.15
N LEU A 12 10.46 -2.64 -1.06
CA LEU A 12 10.46 -1.80 -2.25
C LEU A 12 9.18 -1.98 -3.06
N ALA A 13 8.78 -3.23 -3.29
CA ALA A 13 7.65 -3.54 -4.15
C ALA A 13 6.94 -4.84 -3.76
N LEU A 14 5.67 -4.92 -4.14
CA LEU A 14 4.83 -6.11 -4.00
C LEU A 14 4.19 -6.43 -5.36
N PHE A 15 4.26 -7.69 -5.74
CA PHE A 15 3.44 -8.28 -6.79
C PHE A 15 2.45 -9.24 -6.15
N THR A 16 1.19 -9.19 -6.55
CA THR A 16 0.18 -10.13 -6.06
C THR A 16 -0.28 -11.04 -7.20
N ARG A 17 -0.91 -12.16 -6.86
CA ARG A 17 -1.55 -13.02 -7.86
C ARG A 17 -2.91 -12.49 -8.27
N ASN A 18 -3.51 -11.62 -7.46
CA ASN A 18 -4.83 -11.06 -7.70
C ASN A 18 -4.77 -9.93 -8.74
N SER A 19 -3.67 -9.18 -8.78
CA SER A 19 -3.41 -8.14 -9.78
C SER A 19 -2.09 -8.43 -10.50
N PRO A 20 -2.05 -9.45 -11.39
CA PRO A 20 -0.81 -9.93 -12.02
C PRO A 20 -0.18 -8.93 -12.98
N ASP A 21 -0.96 -7.99 -13.51
CA ASP A 21 -0.52 -6.94 -14.43
C ASP A 21 -0.02 -5.68 -13.71
N ASP A 22 -0.17 -5.63 -12.38
CA ASP A 22 0.17 -4.48 -11.56
C ASP A 22 1.36 -4.74 -10.61
N ILE A 23 1.98 -3.66 -10.18
CA ILE A 23 3.02 -3.64 -9.15
C ILE A 23 2.72 -2.55 -8.13
N ASP A 24 2.73 -2.91 -6.86
CA ASP A 24 2.71 -1.94 -5.77
C ASP A 24 4.13 -1.49 -5.46
N VAL A 25 4.35 -0.18 -5.38
CA VAL A 25 5.63 0.41 -4.96
C VAL A 25 5.44 1.11 -3.62
N THR A 26 6.34 0.85 -2.66
CA THR A 26 6.28 1.50 -1.34
C THR A 26 6.53 3.00 -1.48
N ILE A 27 5.53 3.84 -1.15
CA ILE A 27 5.62 5.31 -1.32
C ILE A 27 6.86 5.90 -0.61
N ALA A 28 7.19 5.40 0.58
CA ALA A 28 8.32 5.89 1.38
C ALA A 28 9.71 5.67 0.74
N THR A 29 9.80 4.93 -0.37
CA THR A 29 11.06 4.71 -1.10
C THR A 29 11.22 5.63 -2.31
N LEU A 30 10.25 6.52 -2.58
CA LEU A 30 10.32 7.50 -3.66
C LEU A 30 11.10 8.75 -3.23
N ASP A 31 11.70 9.45 -4.19
CA ASP A 31 12.38 10.74 -3.93
C ASP A 31 11.42 11.87 -3.52
N ARG A 32 10.17 11.81 -4.00
CA ARG A 32 9.09 12.78 -3.73
C ARG A 32 7.80 12.07 -3.29
N PRO A 33 7.77 11.48 -2.08
CA PRO A 33 6.63 10.68 -1.61
C PRO A 33 5.33 11.49 -1.47
N GLU A 34 5.43 12.80 -1.24
CA GLU A 34 4.30 13.72 -1.09
C GLU A 34 3.43 13.83 -2.36
N LEU A 35 3.96 13.44 -3.52
CA LEU A 35 3.22 13.42 -4.79
C LEU A 35 2.30 12.21 -4.94
N ALA A 36 2.44 11.20 -4.06
CA ALA A 36 1.67 9.97 -4.08
C ALA A 36 0.70 9.91 -2.88
N ALA A 37 -0.12 10.95 -2.71
CA ALA A 37 -1.15 10.95 -1.67
C ALA A 37 -2.14 9.79 -1.85
N PRO A 38 -2.60 9.15 -0.75
CA PRO A 38 -3.53 8.03 -0.84
C PRO A 38 -4.87 8.48 -1.43
N SER A 39 -5.44 7.64 -2.28
CA SER A 39 -6.78 7.85 -2.86
C SER A 39 -7.86 6.96 -2.23
N ARG A 40 -7.45 5.96 -1.44
CA ARG A 40 -8.33 4.98 -0.79
C ARG A 40 -7.60 4.25 0.34
N HIS A 41 -8.38 3.63 1.23
CA HIS A 41 -7.90 2.65 2.20
C HIS A 41 -8.33 1.25 1.76
N ILE A 42 -7.39 0.31 1.69
CA ILE A 42 -7.66 -1.10 1.37
C ILE A 42 -7.46 -1.97 2.62
N TRP A 43 -8.02 -3.19 2.63
CA TRP A 43 -7.99 -4.10 3.80
C TRP A 43 -8.58 -3.49 5.08
N ILE A 44 -9.66 -2.71 4.96
CA ILE A 44 -10.26 -2.00 6.10
C ILE A 44 -10.82 -2.94 7.18
N GLU A 45 -11.16 -4.17 6.84
CA GLU A 45 -11.61 -5.22 7.75
C GLU A 45 -10.53 -5.62 8.77
N ASN A 46 -9.25 -5.40 8.42
CA ASN A 46 -8.10 -5.66 9.29
C ASN A 46 -7.70 -4.43 10.12
N ARG A 47 -8.42 -3.30 10.00
CA ARG A 47 -8.10 -2.07 10.72
C ARG A 47 -8.28 -2.24 12.22
N LEU A 48 -7.28 -1.80 12.99
CA LEU A 48 -7.38 -1.79 14.45
C LEU A 48 -8.47 -0.80 14.93
N PRO A 49 -9.31 -1.16 15.92
CA PRO A 49 -10.46 -0.32 16.31
C PRO A 49 -10.12 1.10 16.77
N TRP A 50 -8.91 1.31 17.26
CA TRP A 50 -8.42 2.61 17.74
C TRP A 50 -7.74 3.46 16.65
N LEU A 51 -7.43 2.88 15.48
CA LEU A 51 -6.77 3.61 14.40
C LEU A 51 -7.79 4.47 13.63
N ARG A 52 -7.44 5.74 13.42
CA ARG A 52 -8.19 6.68 12.58
C ARG A 52 -7.27 7.15 11.46
N LEU A 53 -7.60 6.77 10.23
CA LEU A 53 -6.98 7.28 9.00
C LEU A 53 -7.94 8.29 8.37
N ASP A 54 -7.54 8.98 7.31
CA ASP A 54 -8.41 9.94 6.63
C ASP A 54 -9.79 9.35 6.30
N GLU A 55 -10.83 9.81 7.01
CA GLU A 55 -12.19 9.28 6.92
C GLU A 55 -12.92 9.74 5.66
N HIS A 56 -12.38 10.72 4.92
CA HIS A 56 -12.95 11.21 3.67
C HIS A 56 -12.57 10.34 2.47
N LEU A 57 -11.55 9.49 2.60
CA LEU A 57 -11.14 8.58 1.55
C LEU A 57 -12.00 7.30 1.57
N PRO A 58 -12.35 6.75 0.39
CA PRO A 58 -13.12 5.52 0.30
C PRO A 58 -12.36 4.35 0.93
N GLY A 59 -13.09 3.48 1.63
CA GLY A 59 -12.59 2.23 2.20
C GLY A 59 -13.03 1.02 1.37
N VAL A 60 -12.12 0.07 1.18
CA VAL A 60 -12.36 -1.17 0.45
C VAL A 60 -11.91 -2.36 1.28
N GLU A 61 -12.74 -3.41 1.32
CA GLU A 61 -12.37 -4.68 1.93
C GLU A 61 -11.46 -5.47 0.98
N GLY A 62 -10.40 -6.07 1.51
CA GLY A 62 -9.45 -6.82 0.69
C GLY A 62 -8.63 -5.97 -0.28
N GLU A 63 -8.12 -6.65 -1.31
CA GLU A 63 -7.37 -6.05 -2.42
C GLU A 63 -8.32 -5.64 -3.54
N PRO A 64 -8.24 -4.39 -4.04
CA PRO A 64 -9.10 -3.93 -5.13
C PRO A 64 -8.68 -4.56 -6.47
N PHE A 65 -9.70 -4.90 -7.28
CA PHE A 65 -9.57 -5.42 -8.64
C PHE A 65 -9.07 -4.37 -9.63
#